data_AF-A0A177NX22-F1
#
_entry.id   AF-A0A177NX22-F1
#
_cell.length_a   1.000
_cell.length_b   1.000
_cell.length_c   1.000
_cell.angle_alpha   90.00
_cell.angle_beta   90.00
_cell.angle_gamma   90.00
#
_symmetry.space_group_name_H-M   'P 1'
#
loop_
_entity.id
_entity.type
_entity.pdbx_description
1 polymer ?
#
loop_
_entity_poly.entity_id
_entity_poly.type
_entity_poly.pdbx_seq_one_letter_code
_entity_poly.pdbx_strand_id
1 'polypeptide(L)' 'MSLDQDDVLCFCSGTTRRQIEQLIADGISDPERVSRITGAASGCGGCEYEFEQLFKAEARRAAGGA' A
#
# COMPACT_ATOMS: atom_id res chain seq x y z
N MET A 1 14.32 18.23 9.81
CA MET A 1 13.68 18.10 8.49
C MET A 1 13.12 16.69 8.42
N SER A 2 11.79 16.54 8.53
CA SER A 2 11.14 15.22 8.50
C SER A 2 11.24 14.66 7.10
N LEU A 3 11.93 13.53 6.97
CA LEU A 3 12.15 12.83 5.71
C LEU A 3 10.82 12.31 5.17
N ASP A 4 10.51 12.77 3.97
CA ASP A 4 9.33 12.53 3.18
C ASP A 4 9.09 11.02 2.98
N GLN A 5 8.16 10.45 3.75
CA GLN A 5 7.72 9.05 3.63
C GLN A 5 6.61 8.88 2.57
N ASP A 6 6.66 9.65 1.50
CA ASP A 6 5.76 9.48 0.34
C ASP A 6 6.53 8.74 -0.77
N ASP A 7 6.97 7.53 -0.44
CA ASP A 7 7.57 6.62 -1.40
C ASP A 7 6.45 6.17 -2.37
N VAL A 8 6.52 6.69 -3.59
CA VAL A 8 5.58 6.35 -4.67
C VAL A 8 5.86 4.91 -5.06
N LEU A 9 4.95 4.03 -4.65
CA LEU A 9 4.99 2.59 -4.83
C LEU A 9 4.64 2.20 -6.26
N CYS A 10 3.71 2.94 -6.88
CA CYS A 10 3.31 2.69 -8.26
C CYS A 10 3.26 3.99 -9.05
N PHE A 11 4.24 4.22 -9.91
CA PHE A 11 4.29 5.40 -10.79
C PHE A 11 3.15 5.44 -11.82
N CYS A 12 2.62 4.27 -12.21
CA CYS A 12 1.51 4.17 -13.17
C CYS A 12 0.21 4.79 -12.63
N SER A 13 -0.05 4.62 -11.33
CA SER A 13 -1.30 5.05 -10.67
C SER A 13 -1.07 6.17 -9.66
N GLY A 14 0.18 6.51 -9.35
CA GLY A 14 0.55 7.48 -8.32
C GLY A 14 0.33 6.96 -6.89
N THR A 15 0.24 5.65 -6.70
CA THR A 15 -0.03 5.06 -5.38
C THR A 15 1.19 5.21 -4.48
N THR A 16 0.98 5.74 -3.28
CA THR A 16 2.04 5.88 -2.27
C THR A 16 1.87 4.88 -1.12
N ARG A 17 2.97 4.56 -0.43
CA ARG A 17 2.93 3.75 0.80
C ARG A 17 1.88 4.28 1.79
N ARG A 18 1.82 5.59 1.95
CA ARG A 18 0.93 6.28 2.88
C ARG A 18 -0.55 6.05 2.58
N GLN A 19 -0.94 5.97 1.30
CA GLN A 19 -2.30 5.62 0.90
C GLN A 19 -2.66 4.19 1.34
N ILE A 20 -1.73 3.24 1.23
CA ILE A 20 -1.95 1.86 1.67
C ILE A 20 -2.12 1.81 3.18
N GLU A 21 -1.25 2.48 3.93
CA GLU A 21 -1.36 2.56 5.39
C GLU A 21 -2.69 3.18 5.83
N GLN A 22 -3.13 4.26 5.17
CA GLN A 22 -4.45 4.86 5.42
C GLN A 22 -5.59 3.87 5.17
N LEU A 23 -5.53 3.08 4.10
CA LEU A 23 -6.56 2.09 3.78
C LEU A 23 -6.56 0.92 4.77
N ILE A 24 -5.39 0.45 5.19
CA ILE A 24 -5.27 -0.57 6.25
C ILE A 24 -5.83 -0.03 7.58
N ALA A 25 -5.54 1.24 7.91
CA ALA A 25 -6.07 1.91 9.10
C ALA A 25 -7.60 2.11 9.04
N ASP A 26 -8.16 2.29 7.85
CA ASP A 26 -9.62 2.31 7.61
C ASP A 26 -10.26 0.92 7.82
N GLY A 27 -9.45 -0.12 8.01
CA GLY A 27 -9.87 -1.52 8.20
C GLY A 27 -9.81 -2.35 6.92
N ILE A 28 -9.30 -1.80 5.83
CA ILE A 28 -9.15 -2.53 4.56
C ILE A 28 -7.90 -3.41 4.63
N SER A 29 -8.12 -4.64 5.10
CA SER A 29 -7.10 -5.69 5.22
C SER A 29 -6.99 -6.57 3.98
N ASP A 30 -7.59 -6.14 2.87
CA ASP A 30 -7.69 -6.92 1.63
C ASP A 30 -6.85 -6.26 0.51
N PRO A 31 -5.78 -6.92 0.04
CA PRO A 31 -4.87 -6.34 -0.96
C PRO A 31 -5.56 -6.16 -2.32
N GLU A 32 -6.52 -7.02 -2.70
CA GLU A 32 -7.32 -6.85 -3.91
C GLU A 32 -8.18 -5.58 -3.83
N ARG A 33 -8.80 -5.34 -2.68
CA ARG A 33 -9.62 -4.14 -2.45
C ARG A 33 -8.77 -2.87 -2.47
N VAL A 34 -7.61 -2.89 -1.83
CA VAL A 34 -6.66 -1.76 -1.87
C VAL A 34 -6.18 -1.52 -3.30
N SER A 35 -5.83 -2.57 -4.06
CA SER A 35 -5.47 -2.48 -5.48
C SER A 35 -6.58 -1.84 -6.32
N ARG A 36 -7.85 -2.21 -6.11
CA ARG A 36 -9.00 -1.61 -6.81
C ARG A 36 -9.25 -0.16 -6.44
N ILE A 37 -9.02 0.23 -5.18
CA ILE A 37 -9.21 1.62 -4.72
C ILE A 37 -8.07 2.52 -5.19
N THR A 38 -6.83 2.05 -5.08
CA THR A 38 -5.63 2.83 -5.41
C THR A 38 -5.22 2.75 -6.87
N GLY A 39 -5.72 1.75 -7.59
CA GLY A 39 -5.26 1.40 -8.93
C GLY A 39 -3.85 0.79 -8.97
N ALA A 40 -3.19 0.57 -7.82
CA ALA A 40 -1.92 -0.16 -7.78
C ALA A 40 -2.13 -1.59 -8.28
N ALA A 41 -1.16 -2.17 -9.00
CA ALA A 41 -1.24 -3.52 -9.58
C ALA A 41 -2.34 -3.77 -10.64
N SER A 42 -3.26 -2.84 -10.89
CA SER A 42 -4.35 -3.02 -11.88
C SER A 42 -4.01 -2.57 -13.31
N GLY A 43 -2.97 -1.73 -13.47
CA GLY A 43 -2.58 -1.17 -14.77
C GLY A 43 -1.39 -1.90 -15.41
N CYS A 44 -0.20 -1.62 -14.90
CA CYS A 44 1.06 -2.10 -15.47
C CYS A 44 1.62 -3.37 -14.80
N GLY A 45 1.04 -3.81 -13.68
CA GLY A 45 1.48 -4.97 -12.90
C GLY A 45 2.85 -4.84 -12.22
N GLY A 46 3.75 -3.98 -12.69
CA GLY A 46 5.13 -3.92 -12.18
C GLY A 46 5.29 -3.60 -10.69
N CYS A 47 4.29 -2.97 -10.07
CA CYS A 47 4.28 -2.65 -8.65
C CYS A 47 3.56 -3.70 -7.77
N GLU A 48 2.99 -4.76 -8.35
CA GLU A 48 2.16 -5.75 -7.65
C GLU A 48 2.93 -6.51 -6.56
N TYR A 49 4.15 -6.95 -6.87
CA TYR A 49 4.99 -7.69 -5.94
C TYR A 49 5.42 -6.81 -4.76
N GLU A 50 5.94 -5.62 -5.04
CA GLU A 50 6.33 -4.62 -4.03
C GLU A 50 5.11 -4.24 -3.17
N PHE A 51 3.97 -4.01 -3.79
CA PHE A 51 2.71 -3.69 -3.14
C PHE A 51 2.28 -4.79 -2.17
N GLU A 52 2.24 -6.05 -2.59
CA GLU A 52 1.85 -7.18 -1.74
C GLU A 52 2.82 -7.35 -0.57
N GLN A 53 4.13 -7.27 -0.81
CA GLN A 53 5.15 -7.40 0.23
C GLN A 53 5.00 -6.31 1.29
N LEU A 54 4.79 -5.07 0.84
CA LEU A 54 4.64 -3.91 1.70
C LEU A 54 3.32 -3.96 2.46
N PHE A 55 2.22 -4.33 1.78
CA PHE A 55 0.93 -4.56 2.39
C PHE A 55 1.00 -5.63 3.48
N LYS A 56 1.65 -6.77 3.22
CA LYS A 56 1.84 -7.83 4.23
C LYS A 56 2.66 -7.35 5.42
N ALA A 57 3.69 -6.54 5.17
CA ALA A 57 4.52 -5.98 6.22
C ALA A 57 3.70 -5.03 7.11
N GLU A 58 2.95 -4.10 6.52
CA GLU A 58 2.12 -3.12 7.24
C GLU A 58 0.91 -3.78 7.93
N ALA A 59 0.21 -4.70 7.27
CA ALA A 59 -0.88 -5.46 7.87
C ALA A 59 -0.40 -6.28 9.08
N ARG A 60 0.81 -6.84 9.02
CA ARG A 60 1.44 -7.51 10.15
C ARG A 60 1.85 -6.54 11.26
N ARG A 61 2.22 -5.30 10.94
CA ARG A 61 2.48 -4.25 11.94
C ARG A 61 1.19 -3.78 12.62
N ALA A 62 0.11 -3.62 11.86
CA ALA A 62 -1.22 -3.31 12.40
C ALA A 62 -1.76 -4.44 13.29
N ALA A 63 -1.55 -5.70 12.92
CA ALA A 63 -1.95 -6.87 13.72
C ALA A 63 -0.97 -7.22 14.87
N GLY A 64 0.27 -6.73 14.81
CA GLY A 64 1.34 -7.02 15.78
C GLY A 64 1.69 -5.85 16.71
N GLY A 65 0.93 -4.75 16.66
CA GLY A 65 1.10 -3.59 17.53
C GLY A 65 0.41 -3.80 18.87
N ALA A 66 1.22 -3.98 19.91
CA ALA A 66 0.86 -3.97 21.33
C ALA A 66 0.45 -2.58 21.82
#